data_AF-A0A6I7D8M5-F1
#
_entry.id   AF-A0A6I7D8M5-F1
#
_cell.length_a   1.000
_cell.length_b   1.000
_cell.length_c   1.000
_cell.angle_alpha   90.00
_cell.angle_beta   90.00
_cell.angle_gamma   90.00
#
_symmetry.space_group_name_H-M   'P 1'
#
loop_
_entity.id
_entity.type
_entity.pdbx_description
1 polymer ?
#
loop_
_entity_poly.entity_id
_entity_poly.type
_entity_poly.pdbx_seq_one_letter_code
_entity_poly.pdbx_strand_id
1 'polypeptide(L)'
;MINAIREQLSKIAFLDKDEIVTLHFSLLEEIKKQKANNNQENVILLCEKSIAISSIVMQAMKKRHIEGMDEYSRSTGTLSNNKFYYPNHYALPILSGIYKKNGELSKLNEMNDKLLKEGWNTGKEEELYFL
;
A
#
# COMPACT_ATOMS: atom_id res chain seq x y z
N MET A 1 3.33 -16.55 -9.98
CA MET A 1 2.96 -15.17 -9.60
C MET A 1 3.80 -14.69 -8.42
N ILE A 2 3.82 -15.41 -7.28
CA ILE A 2 4.66 -15.05 -6.12
C ILE A 2 6.14 -14.77 -6.43
N ASN A 3 6.78 -15.55 -7.32
CA ASN A 3 8.18 -15.33 -7.69
C ASN A 3 8.39 -14.03 -8.48
N ALA A 4 7.46 -13.67 -9.37
CA ALA A 4 7.51 -12.41 -10.11
C ALA A 4 7.34 -11.20 -9.17
N ILE A 5 6.43 -11.30 -8.19
CA ILE A 5 6.27 -10.27 -7.15
C ILE A 5 7.55 -10.12 -6.33
N ARG A 6 8.21 -11.23 -5.97
CA ARG A 6 9.49 -11.20 -5.24
C ARG A 6 10.60 -10.51 -6.04
N GLU A 7 10.66 -10.74 -7.34
CA GLU A 7 11.63 -10.09 -8.22
C GLU A 7 11.35 -8.58 -8.35
N GLN A 8 10.09 -8.17 -8.50
CA GLN A 8 9.75 -6.75 -8.54
C GLN A 8 10.05 -6.05 -7.22
N LEU A 9 9.78 -6.70 -6.08
CA LEU A 9 10.13 -6.17 -4.76
C LEU A 9 11.64 -5.96 -4.58
N SER A 10 12.50 -6.79 -5.16
CA SER A 10 13.95 -6.59 -5.06
C SER A 10 14.46 -5.39 -5.87
N LYS A 11 13.67 -4.95 -6.85
CA LYS A 11 13.96 -3.80 -7.72
C LYS A 11 13.13 -2.57 -7.36
N ILE A 12 12.41 -2.56 -6.23
CA ILE A 12 11.43 -1.51 -5.90
C ILE A 12 12.01 -0.09 -5.92
N ALA A 13 13.28 0.08 -5.58
CA ALA A 13 13.96 1.38 -5.60
C ALA A 13 14.12 1.98 -7.01
N PHE A 14 13.98 1.16 -8.05
CA PHE A 14 14.11 1.56 -9.45
C PHE A 14 12.78 1.62 -10.19
N LEU A 15 11.68 1.23 -9.53
CA LEU A 15 10.35 1.27 -10.13
C LEU A 15 9.80 2.69 -10.11
N ASP A 16 9.08 3.06 -11.16
CA ASP A 16 8.32 4.31 -11.17
C ASP A 16 7.07 4.22 -10.27
N LYS A 17 6.37 5.35 -10.10
CA LYS A 17 5.20 5.42 -9.22
C LYS A 17 4.07 4.47 -9.65
N ASP A 18 3.86 4.29 -10.95
CA ASP A 18 2.76 3.51 -11.50
C ASP A 18 3.08 2.01 -11.40
N GLU A 19 4.34 1.65 -11.60
CA GLU A 19 4.88 0.32 -11.32
C GLU A 19 4.77 -0.03 -9.83
N ILE A 20 5.13 0.88 -8.91
CA ILE A 20 4.99 0.69 -7.47
C ILE A 20 3.52 0.48 -7.08
N VAL A 21 2.60 1.30 -7.60
CA VAL A 21 1.16 1.17 -7.33
C VAL A 21 0.62 -0.15 -7.89
N THR A 22 1.06 -0.54 -9.09
CA THR A 22 0.69 -1.82 -9.71
C THR A 22 1.21 -3.02 -8.91
N LEU A 23 2.45 -2.94 -8.42
CA LEU A 23 3.04 -3.96 -7.56
C LEU A 23 2.26 -4.10 -6.25
N HIS A 24 1.85 -2.98 -5.64
CA HIS A 24 1.01 -3.00 -4.45
C HIS A 24 -0.28 -3.79 -4.67
N PHE A 25 -1.04 -3.46 -5.72
CA PHE A 25 -2.28 -4.18 -6.04
C PHE A 25 -2.04 -5.65 -6.40
N SER A 26 -0.99 -5.94 -7.18
CA SER A 26 -0.61 -7.32 -7.50
C SER A 26 -0.32 -8.15 -6.24
N LEU A 27 0.31 -7.52 -5.25
CA LEU A 27 0.60 -8.14 -3.97
C LEU A 27 -0.69 -8.40 -3.16
N LEU A 28 -1.67 -7.49 -3.18
CA LEU A 28 -2.97 -7.70 -2.54
C LEU A 28 -3.74 -8.87 -3.17
N GLU A 29 -3.74 -8.97 -4.50
CA GLU A 29 -4.38 -10.08 -5.20
C GLU A 29 -3.71 -11.43 -4.89
N GLU A 30 -2.38 -11.45 -4.81
CA GLU A 30 -1.68 -12.68 -4.42
C GLU A 30 -1.97 -13.06 -2.96
N ILE A 31 -2.08 -12.10 -2.02
CA ILE A 31 -2.52 -12.38 -0.63
C ILE A 31 -3.90 -13.05 -0.63
N LYS A 32 -4.87 -12.50 -1.38
CA LYS A 32 -6.23 -13.08 -1.51
C LYS A 32 -6.17 -14.51 -2.02
N LYS A 33 -5.36 -14.76 -3.06
CA LYS A 33 -5.17 -16.09 -3.64
C LYS A 33 -4.56 -17.08 -2.66
N GLN A 34 -3.50 -16.70 -1.96
CA GLN A 34 -2.85 -17.59 -0.98
C GLN A 34 -3.75 -17.88 0.22
N LYS A 35 -4.59 -16.92 0.62
CA LYS A 35 -5.62 -17.12 1.63
C LYS A 35 -6.67 -18.13 1.18
N ALA A 36 -7.15 -18.04 -0.06
CA ALA A 36 -8.10 -19.01 -0.63
C ALA A 36 -7.50 -20.43 -0.71
N ASN A 37 -6.19 -20.53 -0.93
CA ASN A 37 -5.46 -21.80 -0.96
C ASN A 37 -5.09 -22.33 0.44
N ASN A 38 -5.53 -21.68 1.53
CA ASN A 38 -5.17 -22.02 2.91
C ASN A 38 -3.65 -22.08 3.17
N ASN A 39 -2.85 -21.33 2.40
CA ASN A 39 -1.40 -21.29 2.57
C ASN A 39 -1.02 -20.16 3.54
N GLN A 40 -1.12 -20.44 4.84
CA GLN A 40 -0.89 -19.44 5.89
C GLN A 40 0.52 -18.84 5.85
N GLU A 41 1.54 -19.64 5.57
CA GLU A 41 2.94 -19.17 5.52
C GLU A 41 3.13 -18.11 4.43
N ASN A 42 2.63 -18.37 3.22
CA ASN A 42 2.70 -17.39 2.14
C ASN A 42 1.87 -16.14 2.44
N VAL A 43 0.71 -16.29 3.09
CA VAL A 43 -0.11 -15.14 3.51
C VAL A 43 0.66 -14.24 4.46
N ILE A 44 1.30 -14.81 5.49
CA ILE A 44 2.11 -14.05 6.45
C ILE A 44 3.22 -13.31 5.70
N LEU A 45 4.03 -14.03 4.91
CA LEU A 45 5.16 -13.48 4.18
C LEU A 45 4.75 -12.34 3.24
N LEU A 46 3.66 -12.50 2.50
CA LEU A 46 3.18 -11.49 1.56
C LEU A 46 2.63 -10.27 2.29
N CYS A 47 1.87 -10.47 3.37
CA CYS A 47 1.38 -9.36 4.19
C CYS A 47 2.53 -8.56 4.82
N GLU A 48 3.57 -9.24 5.34
CA GLU A 48 4.76 -8.58 5.90
C GLU A 48 5.48 -7.75 4.83
N LYS A 49 5.64 -8.31 3.63
CA LYS A 49 6.21 -7.59 2.47
C LYS A 49 5.37 -6.38 2.06
N SER A 50 4.04 -6.52 2.06
CA SER A 50 3.09 -5.42 1.79
C SER A 50 3.35 -4.22 2.71
N ILE A 51 3.50 -4.52 4.00
CA ILE A 51 3.67 -3.51 5.04
C ILE A 51 5.08 -2.95 5.04
N ALA A 52 6.09 -3.74 4.72
CA ALA A 52 7.46 -3.25 4.58
C ALA A 52 7.56 -2.13 3.52
N ILE A 53 6.83 -2.24 2.40
CA ILE A 53 6.87 -1.26 1.31
C ILE A 53 5.82 -0.13 1.43
N SER A 54 5.00 -0.12 2.48
CA SER A 54 3.81 0.74 2.58
C SER A 54 4.11 2.25 2.51
N SER A 55 5.27 2.72 2.98
CA SER A 55 5.68 4.12 2.84
C SER A 55 5.95 4.52 1.39
N ILE A 56 6.68 3.67 0.66
CA ILE A 56 7.01 3.87 -0.75
C ILE A 56 5.74 3.86 -1.59
N VAL A 57 4.82 2.94 -1.29
CA VAL A 57 3.50 2.87 -1.94
C VAL A 57 2.69 4.14 -1.69
N MET A 58 2.63 4.63 -0.44
CA MET A 58 1.90 5.85 -0.12
C MET A 58 2.45 7.05 -0.91
N GLN A 59 3.78 7.19 -0.98
CA GLN A 59 4.41 8.25 -1.77
C GLN A 59 4.08 8.14 -3.27
N ALA A 60 4.11 6.92 -3.81
CA ALA A 60 3.76 6.68 -5.21
C ALA A 60 2.29 7.01 -5.51
N MET A 61 1.36 6.62 -4.62
CA MET A 61 -0.06 6.96 -4.73
C MET A 61 -0.29 8.47 -4.70
N LYS A 62 0.38 9.20 -3.80
CA LYS A 62 0.31 10.67 -3.75
C LYS A 62 0.84 11.32 -5.03
N LYS A 63 1.99 10.86 -5.55
CA LYS A 63 2.55 11.36 -6.82
C LYS A 63 1.59 11.12 -7.99
N ARG A 64 1.02 9.92 -8.07
CA ARG A 64 0.03 9.57 -9.10
C ARG A 64 -1.23 10.44 -9.01
N HIS A 65 -1.69 10.74 -7.79
CA HIS A 65 -2.81 11.66 -7.56
C HIS A 65 -2.49 13.07 -8.05
N ILE A 66 -1.32 13.61 -7.69
CA ILE A 66 -0.86 14.94 -8.14
C ILE A 66 -0.80 15.02 -9.67
N GLU A 67 -0.22 14.02 -10.33
CA GLU A 67 -0.16 14.00 -11.80
C GLU A 67 -1.57 13.96 -12.43
N GLY A 68 -2.49 13.19 -11.86
CA GLY A 68 -3.89 13.17 -12.32
C GLY A 68 -4.59 14.53 -12.12
N MET A 69 -4.31 15.24 -11.04
CA MET A 69 -4.82 16.60 -10.83
C MET A 69 -4.26 17.59 -11.86
N ASP A 70 -2.98 17.44 -12.23
CA ASP A 70 -2.31 18.29 -13.22
C ASP A 70 -2.87 18.04 -14.62
N GLU A 71 -3.02 16.77 -15.00
CA GLU A 71 -3.64 16.36 -16.26
C GLU A 71 -5.09 16.87 -16.37
N TYR A 72 -5.87 16.76 -15.29
CA TYR A 72 -7.21 17.34 -15.24
C TYR A 72 -7.18 18.86 -15.47
N SER A 73 -6.25 19.55 -14.80
CA SER A 73 -6.14 21.01 -14.91
C SER A 73 -5.74 21.46 -16.31
N ARG A 74 -4.81 20.73 -16.95
CA ARG A 74 -4.38 20.97 -18.33
C ARG A 74 -5.48 20.68 -19.36
N SER A 75 -6.27 19.63 -19.15
CA SER A 75 -7.32 19.22 -20.10
C SER A 75 -8.60 20.06 -19.99
N THR A 76 -8.92 20.59 -18.80
CA THR A 76 -10.17 21.33 -18.56
C THR A 76 -9.98 22.85 -18.41
N GLY A 77 -8.74 23.32 -18.24
CA GLY A 77 -8.44 24.71 -17.89
C GLY A 77 -8.87 25.12 -16.48
N THR A 78 -9.29 24.16 -15.65
CA THR A 78 -9.80 24.39 -14.28
C THR A 78 -8.96 23.61 -13.26
N LEU A 79 -8.59 24.24 -12.15
CA LEU A 79 -7.87 23.55 -11.08
C LEU A 79 -8.68 22.38 -10.52
N SER A 80 -8.02 21.24 -10.33
CA SER A 80 -8.64 20.09 -9.66
C SER A 80 -8.83 20.39 -8.17
N ASN A 81 -10.06 20.21 -7.67
CA ASN A 81 -10.39 20.26 -6.25
C ASN A 81 -10.36 18.88 -5.57
N ASN A 82 -9.78 17.87 -6.24
CA ASN A 82 -9.77 16.50 -5.73
C ASN A 82 -8.74 16.35 -4.61
N LYS A 83 -9.22 16.01 -3.41
CA LYS A 83 -8.38 15.68 -2.27
C LYS A 83 -7.83 14.26 -2.39
N PHE A 84 -6.64 14.05 -1.83
CA PHE A 84 -6.09 12.72 -1.66
C PHE A 84 -6.74 12.06 -0.43
N TYR A 85 -7.36 10.90 -0.63
CA TYR A 85 -7.97 10.13 0.45
C TYR A 85 -7.04 9.01 0.88
N TYR A 86 -6.68 9.00 2.16
CA TYR A 86 -5.82 7.97 2.71
C TYR A 86 -6.51 6.60 2.71
N PRO A 87 -5.93 5.57 2.08
CA PRO A 87 -6.54 4.26 1.98
C PRO A 87 -6.42 3.43 3.27
N ASN A 88 -7.25 2.39 3.34
CA ASN A 88 -7.07 1.30 4.29
C ASN A 88 -6.01 0.31 3.79
N HIS A 89 -5.20 -0.25 4.70
CA HIS A 89 -4.18 -1.22 4.35
C HIS A 89 -4.70 -2.66 4.47
N TYR A 90 -4.99 -3.31 3.34
CA TYR A 90 -5.65 -4.64 3.31
C TYR A 90 -4.92 -5.73 4.13
N ALA A 91 -3.59 -5.74 4.13
CA ALA A 91 -2.80 -6.75 4.86
C ALA A 91 -2.89 -6.63 6.39
N LEU A 92 -3.21 -5.43 6.91
CA LEU A 92 -3.17 -5.15 8.35
C LEU A 92 -4.16 -6.01 9.16
N PRO A 93 -5.47 -6.07 8.84
CA PRO A 93 -6.40 -6.89 9.62
C PRO A 93 -6.05 -8.39 9.57
N ILE A 94 -5.46 -8.86 8.46
CA ILE A 94 -5.04 -10.25 8.30
C ILE A 94 -3.90 -10.58 9.26
N LEU A 95 -2.80 -9.80 9.22
CA LEU A 95 -1.68 -10.01 10.13
C LEU A 95 -2.06 -9.76 11.59
N SER A 96 -2.94 -8.78 11.85
CA SER A 96 -3.45 -8.53 13.20
C SER A 96 -4.11 -9.76 13.81
N GLY A 97 -4.94 -10.48 13.04
CA GLY A 97 -5.56 -11.72 13.50
C GLY A 97 -4.54 -12.81 13.80
N ILE A 98 -3.55 -12.97 12.92
CA ILE A 98 -2.49 -13.99 13.05
C ILE A 98 -1.59 -13.69 14.25
N TYR A 99 -1.07 -12.47 14.35
CA TYR A 99 -0.16 -12.09 15.44
C TYR A 99 -0.85 -12.10 16.80
N LYS A 100 -2.11 -11.69 16.90
CA LYS A 100 -2.89 -11.84 18.15
C LYS A 100 -2.99 -13.30 18.57
N LYS A 101 -3.31 -14.21 17.64
CA LYS A 101 -3.39 -15.65 17.91
C LYS A 101 -2.05 -16.24 18.36
N ASN A 102 -0.95 -15.74 17.81
CA ASN A 102 0.40 -16.22 18.10
C ASN A 102 1.06 -15.51 19.30
N GLY A 103 0.40 -14.55 19.96
CA GLY A 103 0.98 -13.79 21.07
C GLY A 103 2.01 -12.73 20.66
N GLU A 104 2.11 -12.40 19.37
CA GLU A 104 3.09 -11.50 18.77
C GLU A 104 2.65 -10.02 18.85
N LEU A 105 2.21 -9.57 20.03
CA LEU A 105 1.59 -8.26 20.22
C LEU A 105 2.56 -7.09 19.97
N SER A 106 3.86 -7.27 20.26
CA SER A 106 4.86 -6.23 20.01
C SER A 106 4.99 -5.91 18.52
N LYS A 107 5.08 -6.95 17.67
CA LYS A 107 5.15 -6.80 16.21
C LYS A 107 3.90 -6.14 15.65
N LEU A 108 2.74 -6.50 16.20
CA LEU A 108 1.47 -5.88 15.85
C LEU A 108 1.46 -4.37 16.16
N ASN A 109 1.92 -3.97 17.33
CA ASN A 109 1.94 -2.55 17.71
C ASN A 109 2.90 -1.74 16.83
N GLU A 110 4.11 -2.24 16.60
CA GLU A 110 5.10 -1.59 15.72
C GLU A 110 4.53 -1.37 14.30
N MET A 111 3.89 -2.40 13.74
CA MET A 111 3.25 -2.36 12.44
C MET A 111 2.10 -1.33 12.39
N ASN A 112 1.24 -1.30 13.40
CA ASN A 112 0.14 -0.34 13.49
C ASN A 112 0.67 1.09 13.56
N ASP A 113 1.66 1.34 14.41
CA ASP A 113 2.26 2.67 14.57
C ASP A 113 2.89 3.16 13.28
N LYS A 114 3.60 2.27 12.56
CA LYS A 114 4.16 2.59 11.24
C LYS A 114 3.07 3.01 10.25
N LEU A 115 2.05 2.16 10.07
CA LEU A 115 0.98 2.42 9.11
C LEU A 115 0.18 3.68 9.46
N LEU A 116 -0.07 3.92 10.75
CA LEU A 116 -0.75 5.13 11.23
C LEU A 116 0.07 6.40 10.95
N LYS A 117 1.39 6.37 11.18
CA LYS A 117 2.30 7.50 10.86
C LYS A 117 2.33 7.83 9.37
N GLU A 118 2.19 6.82 8.53
CA GLU A 118 2.10 6.95 7.08
C GLU A 118 0.70 7.33 6.58
N GLY A 119 -0.28 7.43 7.49
CA GLY A 119 -1.65 7.85 7.21
C GLY A 119 -2.59 6.72 6.79
N TRP A 120 -2.12 5.47 6.68
CA TRP A 120 -2.98 4.32 6.38
C TRP A 120 -4.05 4.13 7.46
N ASN A 121 -5.26 3.74 7.04
CA ASN A 121 -6.41 3.48 7.91
C ASN A 121 -6.89 4.69 8.74
N THR A 122 -6.45 5.90 8.41
CA THR A 122 -6.87 7.10 9.15
C THR A 122 -8.19 7.68 8.66
N GLY A 123 -8.60 7.35 7.42
CA GLY A 123 -9.75 7.97 6.75
C GLY A 123 -9.59 9.47 6.50
N LYS A 124 -8.38 10.01 6.72
CA LYS A 124 -8.09 11.42 6.52
C LYS A 124 -8.08 11.74 5.03
N GLU A 125 -8.32 13.00 4.74
CA GLU A 125 -8.08 13.60 3.43
C GLU A 125 -6.95 14.64 3.55
N GLU A 126 -6.24 14.83 2.45
CA GLU A 126 -5.16 15.80 2.34
C GLU A 126 -5.29 16.55 1.01
N GLU A 127 -5.19 17.87 1.07
CA GLU A 127 -4.99 18.68 -0.11
C GLU A 127 -3.53 18.58 -0.54
N LEU A 128 -3.31 18.09 -1.76
CA LEU A 128 -2.00 18.03 -2.37
C LEU A 128 -1.89 19.15 -3.39
N TYR A 129 -0.77 19.87 -3.37
CA TYR A 129 -0.50 20.97 -4.29
C TYR A 129 0.59 20.59 -5.28
N PHE A 130 0.52 21.19 -6.47
CA PHE A 130 1.64 21.20 -7.42
C PHE A 130 2.77 22.03 -6.80
N LEU A 131 4.00 21.49 -6.81
CA LEU A 131 5.21 22.27 -6.52
C LEU A 131 5.74 22.89 -7.82
#